data_AF-A1R5W5-F1
#
_entry.id   AF-A1R5W5-F1
#
_cell.length_a   1.000
_cell.length_b   1.000
_cell.length_c   1.000
_cell.angle_alpha   90.00
_cell.angle_beta   90.00
_cell.angle_gamma   90.00
#
_symmetry.space_group_name_H-M   'P 1'
#
loop_
_entity.id
_entity.type
_entity.pdbx_description
1 polymer ?
#
loop_
_entity_poly.entity_id
_entity_poly.type
_entity_poly.pdbx_seq_one_letter_code
_entity_poly.pdbx_strand_id
1 'polypeptide(L)'
;MAKDHYSVLGVPRTAKPDAIQRAYRKLARKYHPDVNREPDAADKFKEIGEAYDTLSDPETRARYDRFGADYRQYAGSGADSEAGGAGWGSGGPRPGPRPGRGPYGGAHVDMGGDVDWEDLLGGWFRQHGAGPAPGSDHEAELRLTLEEAIRGGRRTVRLAEPGGETRNYDVDVPPGVVDGQRIRLAGEGAGGRDGGRPGDLFLTVSIQPDARYRLKGRDIHFDLPVTPSEAALGARIKVNAPGGPVTMTVPEGSSSGRRLRLRGQGLPDPKGQPGNLYAEIRVMVPPRLSNEVRKIYEQLAAVSDFHPREGLL
;
A
#
# COMPACT_ATOMS: atom_id res chain seq x y z
N MET A 1 -24.69 -11.01 46.95
CA MET A 1 -23.50 -10.24 47.37
C MET A 1 -22.68 -9.98 46.12
N ALA A 2 -22.28 -8.74 45.85
CA ALA A 2 -21.47 -8.43 44.67
C ALA A 2 -20.14 -9.18 44.77
N LYS A 3 -19.78 -9.96 43.74
CA LYS A 3 -18.50 -10.66 43.69
C LYS A 3 -17.40 -9.63 43.49
N ASP A 4 -16.31 -9.76 44.25
CA ASP A 4 -15.14 -8.87 44.15
C ASP A 4 -14.45 -9.04 42.78
N HIS A 5 -14.11 -7.97 42.09
CA HIS A 5 -13.57 -8.03 40.72
C HIS A 5 -12.23 -8.78 40.64
N TYR A 6 -11.41 -8.75 41.69
CA TYR A 6 -10.19 -9.54 41.74
C TYR A 6 -10.50 -11.03 41.86
N SER A 7 -11.54 -11.39 42.62
CA SER A 7 -12.03 -12.77 42.72
C SER A 7 -12.62 -13.29 41.40
N VAL A 8 -13.33 -12.43 40.64
CA VAL A 8 -13.88 -12.77 39.32
C VAL A 8 -12.78 -13.09 38.32
N LEU A 9 -11.68 -12.32 38.34
CA LEU A 9 -10.50 -12.57 37.50
C LEU A 9 -9.56 -13.63 38.07
N GLY A 10 -9.79 -14.12 39.30
CA GLY A 10 -8.92 -15.11 39.95
C GLY A 10 -7.51 -14.60 40.25
N VAL A 11 -7.37 -13.31 40.57
CA VAL A 11 -6.08 -12.66 40.86
C VAL A 11 -6.09 -12.04 42.26
N PRO A 12 -4.92 -11.87 42.93
CA PRO A 12 -4.87 -11.16 44.20
C PRO A 12 -5.06 -9.65 44.02
N ARG A 13 -5.51 -8.93 45.05
CA ARG A 13 -5.64 -7.46 45.03
C ARG A 13 -4.33 -6.73 44.74
N THR A 14 -3.20 -7.37 45.06
CA THR A 14 -1.83 -6.89 44.79
C THR A 14 -1.35 -7.19 43.36
N ALA A 15 -2.20 -7.72 42.48
CA ALA A 15 -1.83 -8.08 41.11
C ALA A 15 -1.36 -6.88 40.30
N LYS A 16 -0.24 -7.06 39.58
CA LYS A 16 0.26 -6.09 38.60
C LYS A 16 -0.67 -6.04 37.37
N PRO A 17 -0.74 -4.92 36.63
CA PRO A 17 -1.58 -4.78 35.43
C PRO A 17 -1.43 -5.93 34.44
N ASP A 18 -0.20 -6.39 34.18
CA ASP A 18 0.05 -7.53 33.27
C ASP A 18 -0.56 -8.85 33.75
N ALA A 19 -0.70 -9.04 35.06
CA ALA A 19 -1.35 -10.23 35.62
C ALA A 19 -2.87 -10.16 35.45
N ILE A 20 -3.47 -8.97 35.63
CA ILE A 20 -4.90 -8.71 35.40
C ILE A 20 -5.23 -8.93 33.92
N GLN A 21 -4.43 -8.38 33.01
CA GLN A 21 -4.61 -8.53 31.57
C GLN A 21 -4.48 -9.99 31.11
N ARG A 22 -3.50 -10.74 31.63
CA ARG A 22 -3.33 -12.16 31.30
C ARG A 22 -4.48 -13.02 31.83
N ALA A 23 -4.97 -12.73 33.04
CA ALA A 23 -6.12 -13.42 33.61
C ALA A 23 -7.39 -13.19 32.79
N TYR A 24 -7.65 -11.93 32.40
CA TYR A 24 -8.75 -11.57 31.52
C TYR A 24 -8.70 -12.33 30.19
N ARG A 25 -7.57 -12.27 29.46
CA ARG A 25 -7.45 -12.96 28.16
C ARG A 25 -7.68 -14.47 28.27
N LYS A 26 -7.21 -15.10 29.35
CA LYS A 26 -7.41 -16.53 29.61
C LYS A 26 -8.88 -16.87 29.86
N LEU A 27 -9.57 -16.05 30.66
CA LEU A 27 -10.97 -16.25 31.01
C LEU A 27 -11.91 -15.89 29.85
N ALA A 28 -11.64 -14.80 29.13
CA ALA A 28 -12.39 -14.38 27.95
C ALA A 28 -12.37 -15.46 26.86
N ARG A 29 -11.23 -16.10 26.59
CA ARG A 29 -11.16 -17.22 25.64
C ARG A 29 -11.90 -18.47 26.13
N LYS A 30 -11.96 -18.70 27.43
CA LYS A 30 -12.60 -19.87 28.05
C LYS A 30 -14.14 -19.74 28.10
N TYR A 31 -14.65 -18.52 28.26
CA TYR A 31 -16.08 -18.23 28.39
C TYR A 31 -16.64 -17.47 27.19
N HIS A 32 -15.90 -17.41 26.08
CA HIS A 32 -16.39 -16.77 24.85
C HIS A 32 -17.66 -17.48 24.34
N PRO A 33 -18.72 -16.75 23.95
CA PRO A 33 -19.98 -17.34 23.47
C PRO A 33 -19.79 -18.35 22.31
N ASP A 34 -18.85 -18.07 21.40
CA ASP A 34 -18.56 -18.97 20.28
C ASP A 34 -17.82 -20.25 20.67
N VAL A 35 -17.15 -20.27 21.82
CA VAL A 35 -16.26 -21.37 22.26
C VAL A 35 -16.92 -22.20 23.37
N ASN A 36 -17.71 -21.57 24.24
CA ASN A 36 -18.37 -22.23 25.35
C ASN A 36 -19.90 -22.04 25.27
N ARG A 37 -20.62 -23.15 25.08
CA ARG A 37 -22.08 -23.22 24.95
C ARG A 37 -22.80 -23.59 26.25
N GLU A 38 -22.11 -23.55 27.39
CA GLU A 38 -22.75 -23.72 28.69
C GLU A 38 -23.73 -22.56 28.96
N PRO A 39 -24.90 -22.83 29.56
CA PRO A 39 -25.93 -21.82 29.78
C PRO A 39 -25.48 -20.68 30.72
N ASP A 40 -24.44 -20.90 31.53
CA ASP A 40 -23.87 -19.91 32.45
C ASP A 40 -22.59 -19.22 31.91
N ALA A 41 -22.16 -19.55 30.69
CA ALA A 41 -20.94 -18.98 30.10
C ALA A 41 -21.09 -17.50 29.77
N ALA A 42 -22.26 -17.08 29.27
CA ALA A 42 -22.56 -15.68 28.95
C ALA A 42 -22.54 -14.79 30.20
N ASP A 43 -23.15 -15.25 31.29
CA ASP A 43 -23.15 -14.52 32.57
C ASP A 43 -21.73 -14.40 33.15
N LYS A 44 -20.95 -15.48 33.10
CA LYS A 44 -19.54 -15.45 33.51
C LYS A 44 -18.71 -14.50 32.65
N PHE A 45 -18.91 -14.52 31.33
CA PHE A 45 -18.19 -13.64 30.41
C PHE A 45 -18.49 -12.17 30.69
N LYS A 46 -19.75 -11.84 30.98
CA LYS A 46 -20.16 -10.50 31.42
C LYS A 46 -19.49 -10.09 32.72
N GLU A 47 -19.52 -10.95 33.74
CA GLU A 47 -18.84 -10.69 35.03
C GLU A 47 -17.33 -10.44 34.83
N ILE A 48 -16.68 -11.23 33.96
CA ILE A 48 -15.25 -11.11 33.63
C ILE A 48 -14.94 -9.78 32.93
N GLY A 49 -15.80 -9.34 32.00
CA GLY A 49 -15.67 -8.05 31.32
C GLY A 49 -15.75 -6.88 32.29
N GLU A 50 -16.81 -6.83 33.11
CA GLU A 50 -17.00 -5.78 34.11
C GLU A 50 -15.83 -5.69 35.12
N ALA A 51 -15.28 -6.84 35.51
CA ALA A 51 -14.12 -6.91 36.39
C ALA A 51 -12.84 -6.39 35.72
N TYR A 52 -12.63 -6.69 34.43
CA TYR A 52 -11.47 -6.18 33.70
C TYR A 52 -11.55 -4.68 33.48
N ASP A 53 -12.69 -4.16 33.02
CA ASP A 53 -12.87 -2.72 32.76
C ASP A 53 -12.62 -1.86 34.01
N THR A 54 -12.99 -2.38 35.17
CA THR A 54 -12.79 -1.71 36.46
C THR A 54 -11.35 -1.79 36.96
N LEU A 55 -10.62 -2.86 36.63
CA LEU A 55 -9.27 -3.10 37.15
C LEU A 55 -8.14 -2.76 36.16
N SER A 56 -8.45 -2.55 34.87
CA SER A 56 -7.47 -2.27 33.82
C SER A 56 -6.99 -0.82 33.83
N ASP A 57 -7.87 0.13 34.17
CA ASP A 57 -7.52 1.54 34.27
C ASP A 57 -7.04 1.89 35.69
N PRO A 58 -5.89 2.56 35.86
CA PRO A 58 -5.35 2.87 37.18
C PRO A 58 -6.28 3.72 38.05
N GLU A 59 -7.06 4.63 37.47
CA GLU A 59 -7.93 5.52 38.23
C GLU A 59 -9.21 4.81 38.68
N THR A 60 -9.86 4.07 37.78
CA THR A 60 -11.04 3.26 38.10
C THR A 60 -10.69 2.18 39.10
N ARG A 61 -9.52 1.53 38.97
CA ARG A 61 -8.99 0.58 39.94
C ARG A 61 -8.78 1.23 41.29
N ALA A 62 -8.13 2.39 41.35
CA ALA A 62 -7.91 3.10 42.60
C ALA A 62 -9.21 3.58 43.27
N ARG A 63 -10.25 3.88 42.48
CA ARG A 63 -11.59 4.17 43.01
C ARG A 63 -12.26 2.89 43.53
N TYR A 64 -12.18 1.79 42.78
CA TYR A 64 -12.69 0.49 43.21
C TYR A 64 -12.02 -0.03 44.48
N ASP A 65 -10.71 0.13 44.61
CA ASP A 65 -9.95 -0.27 45.79
C ASP A 65 -10.35 0.57 47.03
N ARG A 66 -10.80 1.81 46.83
CA ARG A 66 -11.22 2.73 47.90
C ARG A 66 -12.68 2.56 48.31
N PHE A 67 -13.56 2.32 47.34
CA PHE A 67 -15.02 2.40 47.53
C PHE A 67 -15.76 1.08 47.23
N GLY A 68 -15.05 0.04 46.81
CA GLY A 68 -15.64 -1.26 46.49
C GLY A 68 -16.69 -1.18 45.39
N ALA A 69 -17.79 -1.93 45.55
CA ALA A 69 -18.87 -1.99 44.57
C ALA A 69 -19.54 -0.63 44.29
N ASP A 70 -19.44 0.33 45.21
CA ASP A 70 -20.05 1.66 45.08
C ASP A 70 -19.14 2.68 44.39
N TYR A 71 -18.00 2.27 43.83
CA TYR A 71 -17.02 3.17 43.19
C TYR A 71 -17.60 4.07 42.09
N ARG A 72 -18.70 3.64 41.45
CA ARG A 72 -19.41 4.41 40.42
C ARG A 72 -20.16 5.62 40.98
N GLN A 73 -20.56 5.60 42.24
CA GLN A 73 -21.26 6.72 42.89
C GLN A 73 -20.31 7.87 43.23
N TYR A 74 -19.01 7.59 43.34
CA TYR A 74 -17.96 8.57 43.65
C TYR A 74 -17.20 9.04 42.40
N ALA A 75 -17.68 8.68 41.21
CA ALA A 75 -17.18 9.21 39.95
C ALA A 75 -17.83 10.58 39.67
N GLY A 76 -17.36 11.65 40.32
CA GLY A 76 -17.75 13.00 39.91
C GLY A 76 -17.27 14.16 40.78
N SER A 77 -16.22 14.88 40.32
CA SER A 77 -16.10 16.36 40.37
C SER A 77 -14.69 16.83 39.91
N GLY A 78 -14.55 17.27 38.65
CA GLY A 78 -13.41 18.09 38.19
C GLY A 78 -12.90 17.84 36.76
N ALA A 79 -13.49 18.52 35.77
CA ALA A 79 -13.05 18.82 34.38
C ALA A 79 -12.49 17.64 33.54
N ASP A 80 -13.15 17.12 32.51
CA ASP A 80 -13.77 17.83 31.38
C ASP A 80 -15.24 17.48 31.15
N SER A 81 -16.06 18.51 30.92
CA SER A 81 -17.47 18.39 30.53
C SER A 81 -17.64 18.76 29.07
N GLU A 82 -17.56 17.79 28.14
CA GLU A 82 -18.31 17.84 26.87
C GLU A 82 -18.32 16.48 26.15
N ALA A 83 -19.36 15.67 26.43
CA ALA A 83 -20.12 14.95 25.39
C ALA A 83 -21.38 14.30 26.00
N GLY A 84 -22.51 15.00 25.83
CA GLY A 84 -23.80 14.37 25.49
C GLY A 84 -24.54 13.59 26.57
N GLY A 85 -25.23 14.31 27.47
CA GLY A 85 -26.19 13.70 28.38
C GLY A 85 -27.38 13.02 27.68
N ALA A 86 -27.92 12.00 28.35
CA ALA A 86 -29.34 11.72 28.36
C ALA A 86 -29.68 11.11 29.73
N GLY A 87 -29.94 11.98 30.70
CA GLY A 87 -30.60 11.57 31.92
C GLY A 87 -31.99 11.04 31.58
N TRP A 88 -32.29 9.83 32.04
CA TRP A 88 -33.66 9.37 32.21
C TRP A 88 -33.85 9.06 33.68
N GLY A 89 -34.16 10.12 34.42
CA GLY A 89 -34.66 10.02 35.78
C GLY A 89 -36.02 9.31 35.78
N SER A 90 -36.15 8.32 36.65
CA SER A 90 -37.46 7.88 37.14
C SER A 90 -37.73 8.60 38.46
N GLY A 91 -38.40 9.74 38.35
CA GLY A 91 -39.07 10.40 39.47
C GLY A 91 -40.50 9.90 39.58
N GLY A 92 -40.90 9.49 40.78
CA GLY A 92 -42.25 9.06 41.12
C GLY A 92 -43.36 10.13 41.01
N PRO A 93 -44.60 9.79 41.38
CA PRO A 93 -45.81 10.17 40.65
C PRO A 93 -46.50 11.42 41.19
N ARG A 94 -47.03 12.29 40.31
CA ARG A 94 -48.12 13.23 40.66
C ARG A 94 -49.12 13.46 39.49
N PRO A 95 -50.38 13.79 39.80
CA PRO A 95 -51.55 13.48 38.97
C PRO A 95 -52.14 14.72 38.26
N GLY A 96 -52.87 14.50 37.16
CA GLY A 96 -53.89 15.44 36.68
C GLY A 96 -54.00 15.54 35.15
N PRO A 97 -55.21 15.49 34.55
CA PRO A 97 -55.36 15.23 33.11
C PRO A 97 -55.83 16.44 32.28
N ARG A 98 -55.64 16.33 30.95
CA ARG A 98 -56.48 16.81 29.81
C ARG A 98 -55.72 17.64 28.74
N PRO A 99 -56.23 17.75 27.48
CA PRO A 99 -56.31 16.66 26.51
C PRO A 99 -55.92 17.08 25.07
N GLY A 100 -55.52 16.10 24.25
CA GLY A 100 -55.84 16.09 22.82
C GLY A 100 -54.74 16.55 21.87
N ARG A 101 -54.24 15.58 21.07
CA ARG A 101 -54.28 15.55 19.59
C ARG A 101 -53.28 14.50 19.07
N GLY A 102 -53.76 13.42 18.46
CA GLY A 102 -52.92 12.46 17.71
C GLY A 102 -52.56 12.99 16.31
N PRO A 103 -52.18 12.14 15.33
CA PRO A 103 -51.84 10.71 15.41
C PRO A 103 -50.61 10.30 14.55
N TYR A 104 -49.63 9.50 15.03
CA TYR A 104 -48.79 8.65 14.14
C TYR A 104 -48.15 7.47 14.89
N GLY A 105 -48.41 6.28 14.36
CA GLY A 105 -47.45 5.17 14.23
C GLY A 105 -46.91 4.52 15.50
N GLY A 106 -47.56 3.46 15.96
CA GLY A 106 -47.00 2.55 16.96
C GLY A 106 -45.78 1.80 16.42
N ALA A 107 -44.62 2.01 17.07
CA ALA A 107 -43.57 1.02 17.06
C ALA A 107 -43.95 -0.07 18.07
N HIS A 108 -44.36 -1.22 17.54
CA HIS A 108 -44.44 -2.45 18.32
C HIS A 108 -43.02 -2.77 18.81
N VAL A 109 -42.78 -2.61 20.11
CA VAL A 109 -41.63 -3.25 20.76
C VAL A 109 -42.09 -4.65 21.11
N ASP A 110 -41.76 -5.60 20.25
CA ASP A 110 -41.96 -7.01 20.52
C ASP A 110 -40.91 -7.43 21.57
N MET A 111 -41.36 -7.57 22.82
CA MET A 111 -40.52 -8.04 23.92
C MET A 111 -40.54 -9.58 23.90
N GLY A 112 -39.92 -10.15 22.86
CA GLY A 112 -40.08 -11.57 22.55
C GLY A 112 -39.25 -12.03 21.35
N GLY A 113 -37.96 -11.71 21.31
CA GLY A 113 -37.06 -12.19 20.26
C GLY A 113 -35.66 -11.62 20.44
N ASP A 114 -34.67 -12.43 20.11
CA ASP A 114 -33.23 -12.21 20.27
C ASP A 114 -32.80 -10.75 20.03
N VAL A 115 -32.51 -10.04 21.12
CA VAL A 115 -31.90 -8.71 21.06
C VAL A 115 -30.42 -8.93 20.75
N ASP A 116 -30.06 -8.78 19.48
CA ASP A 116 -28.68 -8.91 19.04
C ASP A 116 -27.86 -7.75 19.62
N TRP A 117 -26.93 -8.08 20.53
CA TRP A 117 -26.07 -7.10 21.18
C TRP A 117 -25.14 -6.40 20.18
N GLU A 118 -24.90 -6.98 18.99
CA GLU A 118 -24.17 -6.31 17.89
C GLU A 118 -24.94 -5.10 17.33
N ASP A 119 -26.28 -5.16 17.24
CA ASP A 119 -27.10 -4.05 16.74
C ASP A 119 -27.31 -2.96 17.78
N LEU A 120 -27.41 -3.34 19.06
CA LEU A 120 -27.60 -2.38 20.16
C LEU A 120 -26.28 -1.66 20.51
N LEU A 121 -25.14 -2.35 20.43
CA LEU A 121 -23.81 -1.74 20.57
C LEU A 121 -23.43 -0.93 19.32
N GLY A 122 -23.75 -1.42 18.12
CA GLY A 122 -23.55 -0.72 16.86
C GLY A 122 -24.45 0.52 16.67
N GLY A 123 -25.60 0.57 17.35
CA GLY A 123 -26.48 1.74 17.42
C GLY A 123 -25.93 2.87 18.31
N TRP A 124 -25.26 2.52 19.41
CA TRP A 124 -24.70 3.50 20.35
C TRP A 124 -23.40 4.14 19.84
N PHE A 125 -22.57 3.35 19.13
CA PHE A 125 -21.38 3.85 18.42
C PHE A 125 -21.70 4.78 17.24
N ARG A 126 -22.94 4.77 16.71
CA ARG A 126 -23.36 5.70 15.65
C ARG A 126 -23.82 7.07 16.16
N GLN A 127 -24.02 7.24 17.47
CA GLN A 127 -24.60 8.47 18.04
C GLN A 127 -23.61 9.30 18.89
N HIS A 128 -22.44 8.78 19.23
CA HIS A 128 -21.32 9.57 19.76
C HIS A 128 -20.30 9.81 18.66
N GLY A 129 -20.29 11.02 18.11
CA GLY A 129 -19.33 11.63 17.18
C GLY A 129 -18.40 10.70 16.41
N ALA A 130 -18.54 10.68 15.08
CA ALA A 130 -17.46 10.23 14.20
C ALA A 130 -16.17 10.96 14.57
N GLY A 131 -15.27 10.28 15.29
CA GLY A 131 -13.96 10.81 15.62
C GLY A 131 -13.11 10.96 14.35
N PRO A 132 -11.95 11.62 14.44
CA PRO A 132 -11.06 11.84 13.30
C PRO A 132 -10.80 10.53 12.54
N ALA A 133 -11.28 10.41 11.31
CA ALA A 133 -11.08 9.24 10.47
C ALA A 133 -9.95 9.52 9.47
N PRO A 134 -8.92 8.65 9.36
CA PRO A 134 -7.84 8.85 8.40
C PRO A 134 -8.36 8.81 6.97
N GLY A 135 -7.72 9.57 6.10
CA GLY A 135 -7.98 9.53 4.66
C GLY A 135 -7.51 8.20 4.06
N SER A 136 -8.14 7.81 2.95
CA SER A 136 -7.74 6.62 2.19
C SER A 136 -6.50 6.88 1.34
N ASP A 137 -5.66 5.86 1.20
CA ASP A 137 -4.55 5.87 0.26
C ASP A 137 -5.05 5.83 -1.19
N HIS A 138 -4.33 6.50 -2.08
CA HIS A 138 -4.57 6.50 -3.52
C HIS A 138 -3.42 5.82 -4.26
N GLU A 139 -3.74 5.19 -5.38
CA GLU A 139 -2.75 4.63 -6.30
C GLU A 139 -2.91 5.25 -7.69
N ALA A 140 -1.78 5.58 -8.32
CA ALA A 140 -1.76 6.05 -9.70
C ALA A 140 -0.55 5.52 -10.45
N GLU A 141 -0.62 5.57 -11.78
CA GLU A 141 0.45 5.15 -12.68
C GLU A 141 1.34 6.35 -13.06
N LEU A 142 2.66 6.23 -12.88
CA LEU A 142 3.63 7.21 -13.33
C LEU A 142 4.32 6.72 -14.61
N ARG A 143 3.87 7.23 -15.76
CA ARG A 143 4.43 6.89 -17.07
C ARG A 143 5.71 7.65 -17.34
N LEU A 144 6.82 6.93 -17.55
CA LEU A 144 8.14 7.49 -17.85
C LEU A 144 8.66 6.93 -19.18
N THR A 145 9.46 7.70 -19.91
CA THR A 145 10.33 7.12 -20.96
C THR A 145 11.53 6.43 -20.33
N LEU A 146 12.24 5.61 -21.10
CA LEU A 146 13.47 4.97 -20.63
C LEU A 146 14.54 6.02 -20.26
N GLU A 147 14.69 7.08 -21.04
CA GLU A 147 15.64 8.15 -20.76
C GLU A 147 15.32 8.90 -19.46
N GLU A 148 14.03 9.11 -19.19
CA GLU A 148 13.56 9.69 -17.92
C GLU A 148 13.81 8.74 -16.74
N ALA A 149 13.57 7.44 -16.91
CA ALA A 149 13.86 6.44 -15.89
C ALA A 149 15.37 6.37 -15.57
N ILE A 150 16.25 6.51 -16.57
CA ILE A 150 17.70 6.55 -16.39
C ILE A 150 18.14 7.82 -15.64
N ARG A 151 17.68 8.99 -16.10
CA ARG A 151 18.11 10.27 -15.53
C ARG A 151 17.49 10.55 -14.16
N GLY A 152 16.26 10.12 -13.94
CA GLY A 152 15.43 10.57 -12.83
C GLY A 152 15.14 12.07 -12.90
N GLY A 153 14.86 12.66 -11.74
CA GLY A 153 14.63 14.09 -11.54
C GLY A 153 13.21 14.43 -11.11
N ARG A 154 12.94 15.72 -10.94
CA ARG A 154 11.61 16.21 -10.55
C ARG A 154 10.64 16.17 -11.72
N ARG A 155 9.44 15.65 -11.47
CA ARG A 155 8.35 15.59 -12.44
C ARG A 155 7.04 16.02 -11.80
N THR A 156 6.32 16.92 -12.47
CA THR A 156 4.96 17.27 -12.07
C THR A 156 3.97 16.32 -12.72
N VAL A 157 3.17 15.63 -11.92
CA VAL A 157 2.13 14.69 -12.37
C VAL A 157 0.77 15.32 -12.09
N ARG A 158 -0.11 15.31 -13.10
CA ARG A 158 -1.49 15.77 -12.92
C ARG A 158 -2.38 14.54 -12.72
N LEU A 159 -3.05 14.45 -11.58
CA LEU A 159 -3.97 13.36 -11.27
C LEU A 159 -5.36 13.92 -11.02
N ALA A 160 -6.36 13.24 -11.59
CA ALA A 160 -7.76 13.49 -11.28
C ALA A 160 -8.12 12.73 -10.01
N GLU A 161 -8.55 13.44 -8.98
CA GLU A 161 -9.09 12.83 -7.77
C GLU A 161 -10.50 12.26 -8.04
N PRO A 162 -10.97 11.30 -7.23
CA PRO A 162 -12.33 10.74 -7.36
C PRO A 162 -13.45 11.79 -7.30
N GLY A 163 -13.18 13.00 -6.78
CA GLY A 163 -14.10 14.14 -6.75
C GLY A 163 -14.11 15.00 -8.02
N GLY A 164 -13.33 14.67 -9.05
CA GLY A 164 -13.24 15.41 -10.31
C GLY A 164 -12.27 16.60 -10.30
N GLU A 165 -11.73 16.97 -9.14
CA GLU A 165 -10.64 17.95 -9.04
C GLU A 165 -9.34 17.36 -9.58
N THR A 166 -8.60 18.14 -10.37
CA THR A 166 -7.25 17.75 -10.82
C THR A 166 -6.21 18.44 -9.94
N ARG A 167 -5.30 17.66 -9.36
CA ARG A 167 -4.17 18.19 -8.58
C ARG A 167 -2.85 17.87 -9.25
N ASN A 168 -1.90 18.78 -9.04
CA ASN A 168 -0.53 18.64 -9.52
C ASN A 168 0.35 18.19 -8.36
N TYR A 169 1.10 17.11 -8.56
CA TYR A 169 2.03 16.57 -7.59
C TYR A 169 3.45 16.66 -8.14
N ASP A 170 4.36 17.27 -7.38
CA ASP A 170 5.78 17.26 -7.70
C ASP A 170 6.43 16.01 -7.11
N VAL A 171 6.87 15.13 -8.01
CA VAL A 171 7.42 13.82 -7.68
C VAL A 171 8.92 13.84 -7.96
N ASP A 172 9.74 13.52 -6.96
CA ASP A 172 11.15 13.27 -7.18
C ASP A 172 11.36 11.82 -7.62
N VAL A 173 11.71 11.62 -8.89
CA VAL A 173 11.92 10.30 -9.46
C VAL A 173 13.40 9.93 -9.30
N PRO A 174 13.73 8.85 -8.55
CA PRO A 174 15.11 8.42 -8.43
C PRO A 174 15.72 8.03 -9.79
N PRO A 175 17.01 8.29 -10.03
CA PRO A 175 17.68 7.76 -11.21
C PRO A 175 17.73 6.23 -11.17
N GLY A 176 17.42 5.60 -12.29
CA GLY A 176 17.40 4.14 -12.41
C GLY A 176 16.19 3.47 -11.75
N VAL A 177 15.03 4.14 -11.73
CA VAL A 177 13.77 3.47 -11.40
C VAL A 177 13.49 2.34 -12.38
N VAL A 178 12.96 1.23 -11.86
CA VAL A 178 12.55 0.08 -12.67
C VAL A 178 11.04 0.07 -12.87
N ASP A 179 10.61 -0.62 -13.92
CA ASP A 179 9.19 -0.85 -14.17
C ASP A 179 8.51 -1.55 -12.98
N GLY A 180 7.32 -1.09 -12.62
CA GLY A 180 6.57 -1.56 -11.45
C GLY A 180 7.05 -1.04 -10.10
N GLN A 181 8.12 -0.23 -10.04
CA GLN A 181 8.58 0.35 -8.78
C GLN A 181 7.56 1.34 -8.20
N ARG A 182 7.26 1.22 -6.91
CA ARG A 182 6.33 2.11 -6.20
C ARG A 182 7.07 3.28 -5.54
N ILE A 183 6.61 4.50 -5.79
CA ILE A 183 7.07 5.74 -5.15
C ILE A 183 5.95 6.25 -4.25
N ARG A 184 6.25 6.50 -2.97
CA ARG A 184 5.27 6.98 -1.99
C ARG A 184 5.41 8.49 -1.81
N LEU A 185 4.30 9.21 -1.94
CA LEU A 185 4.16 10.60 -1.53
C LEU A 185 3.29 10.63 -0.26
N ALA A 186 3.93 10.93 0.88
CA ALA A 186 3.28 10.85 2.17
C ALA A 186 2.28 12.00 2.37
N GLY A 187 1.05 11.70 2.79
CA GLY A 187 0.01 12.70 3.04
C GLY A 187 -0.66 13.29 1.78
N GLU A 188 -0.35 12.77 0.60
CA GLU A 188 -0.88 13.23 -0.69
C GLU A 188 -2.08 12.39 -1.19
N GLY A 189 -2.62 11.51 -0.36
CA GLY A 189 -3.84 10.72 -0.61
C GLY A 189 -5.12 11.49 -0.30
N ALA A 190 -6.23 10.78 -0.05
CA ALA A 190 -7.49 11.44 0.29
C ALA A 190 -7.38 12.20 1.62
N GLY A 191 -8.13 13.30 1.75
CA GLY A 191 -8.26 14.01 3.03
C GLY A 191 -8.94 13.14 4.10
N GLY A 192 -8.46 13.21 5.34
CA GLY A 192 -9.15 12.62 6.48
C GLY A 192 -10.40 13.40 6.88
N ARG A 193 -11.33 12.75 7.58
CA ARG A 193 -12.54 13.39 8.13
C ARG A 193 -12.32 13.83 9.56
N ASP A 194 -13.00 14.89 9.97
CA ASP A 194 -13.01 15.39 11.36
C ASP A 194 -11.60 15.63 11.94
N GLY A 195 -10.68 16.14 11.11
CA GLY A 195 -9.28 16.39 11.50
C GLY A 195 -8.35 15.18 11.40
N GLY A 196 -8.79 14.07 10.82
CA GLY A 196 -7.98 12.89 10.55
C GLY A 196 -6.83 13.17 9.57
N ARG A 197 -5.72 12.43 9.70
CA ARG A 197 -4.56 12.57 8.80
C ARG A 197 -4.94 12.19 7.37
N PRO A 198 -4.44 12.91 6.34
CA PRO A 198 -4.56 12.47 4.95
C PRO A 198 -3.92 11.09 4.74
N GLY A 199 -4.44 10.34 3.78
CA GLY A 199 -3.80 9.11 3.30
C GLY A 199 -2.56 9.41 2.47
N ASP A 200 -1.94 8.38 1.90
CA ASP A 200 -0.76 8.50 1.03
C ASP A 200 -1.11 8.31 -0.45
N LEU A 201 -0.26 8.84 -1.34
CA LEU A 201 -0.32 8.56 -2.77
C LEU A 201 0.84 7.63 -3.17
N PHE A 202 0.50 6.47 -3.73
CA PHE A 202 1.45 5.52 -4.28
C PHE A 202 1.47 5.62 -5.81
N LEU A 203 2.62 5.98 -6.36
CA LEU A 203 2.86 6.04 -7.79
C LEU A 203 3.60 4.79 -8.24
N THR A 204 2.96 3.97 -9.05
CA THR A 204 3.60 2.81 -9.69
C THR A 204 4.22 3.25 -11.00
N VAL A 205 5.54 3.13 -11.10
CA VAL A 205 6.30 3.47 -12.32
C VAL A 205 5.94 2.52 -13.44
N SER A 206 5.67 3.08 -14.62
CA SER A 206 5.41 2.36 -15.86
C SER A 206 6.32 2.92 -16.94
N ILE A 207 7.31 2.15 -17.37
CA ILE A 207 8.25 2.57 -18.40
C ILE A 207 7.63 2.29 -19.76
N GLN A 208 7.45 3.34 -20.55
CA GLN A 208 6.87 3.26 -21.87
C GLN A 208 7.71 2.35 -22.78
N PRO A 209 7.08 1.39 -23.49
CA PRO A 209 7.79 0.56 -24.46
C PRO A 209 8.43 1.42 -25.56
N ASP A 210 9.71 1.17 -25.83
CA ASP A 210 10.43 1.76 -26.96
C ASP A 210 10.86 0.64 -27.93
N ALA A 211 10.48 0.72 -29.20
CA ALA A 211 10.80 -0.31 -30.19
C ALA A 211 12.33 -0.52 -30.38
N ARG A 212 13.14 0.48 -30.04
CA ARG A 212 14.60 0.42 -30.13
C ARG A 212 15.22 -0.37 -28.98
N TYR A 213 14.54 -0.44 -27.83
CA TYR A 213 15.12 -0.95 -26.59
C TYR A 213 14.26 -2.05 -25.95
N ARG A 214 14.92 -3.03 -25.36
CA ARG A 214 14.28 -4.11 -24.61
C ARG A 214 14.90 -4.14 -23.22
N LEU A 215 14.08 -3.93 -22.20
CA LEU A 215 14.51 -3.96 -20.80
C LEU A 215 14.45 -5.38 -20.26
N LYS A 216 15.51 -5.79 -19.55
CA LYS A 216 15.58 -7.02 -18.77
C LYS A 216 16.13 -6.71 -17.39
N GLY A 217 15.24 -6.46 -16.43
CA GLY A 217 15.62 -5.88 -15.15
C GLY A 217 16.27 -4.52 -15.36
N ARG A 218 17.54 -4.36 -14.96
CA ARG A 218 18.31 -3.13 -15.18
C ARG A 218 19.09 -3.12 -16.49
N ASP A 219 19.17 -4.25 -17.19
CA ASP A 219 19.92 -4.34 -18.44
C ASP A 219 19.08 -3.83 -19.61
N ILE A 220 19.73 -3.10 -20.51
CA ILE A 220 19.13 -2.54 -21.71
C ILE A 220 19.67 -3.31 -22.91
N HIS A 221 18.78 -3.83 -23.76
CA HIS A 221 19.15 -4.51 -24.99
C HIS A 221 18.68 -3.73 -26.20
N PHE A 222 19.49 -3.66 -27.24
CA PHE A 222 19.08 -3.08 -28.52
C PHE A 222 19.76 -3.80 -29.69
N ASP A 223 19.21 -3.60 -30.88
CA ASP A 223 19.81 -4.10 -32.11
C ASP A 223 20.76 -3.03 -32.67
N LEU A 224 22.03 -3.38 -32.86
CA LEU A 224 23.04 -2.51 -33.45
C LEU A 224 23.14 -2.81 -34.95
N PRO A 225 22.52 -1.98 -35.80
CA PRO A 225 22.70 -2.11 -37.24
C PRO A 225 24.15 -1.77 -37.61
N VAL A 226 24.78 -2.66 -38.35
CA VAL A 226 26.13 -2.46 -38.90
C VAL A 226 26.13 -2.82 -40.38
N THR A 227 26.99 -2.17 -41.14
CA THR A 227 27.23 -2.52 -42.55
C THR A 227 28.07 -3.81 -42.65
N PRO A 228 28.04 -4.52 -43.80
CA PRO A 228 28.88 -5.69 -44.01
C PRO A 228 30.38 -5.37 -43.90
N SER A 229 30.80 -4.17 -44.33
CA SER A 229 32.19 -3.73 -44.21
C SER A 229 32.60 -3.45 -42.77
N GLU A 230 31.76 -2.80 -41.95
CA GLU A 230 32.03 -2.59 -40.52
C GLU A 230 32.10 -3.92 -39.75
N ALA A 231 31.24 -4.87 -40.11
CA ALA A 231 31.22 -6.20 -39.53
C ALA A 231 32.46 -7.02 -39.92
N ALA A 232 32.83 -6.98 -41.21
CA ALA A 232 33.97 -7.72 -41.75
C ALA A 232 35.30 -7.17 -41.27
N LEU A 233 35.51 -5.85 -41.37
CA LEU A 233 36.81 -5.18 -41.11
C LEU A 233 36.96 -4.67 -39.67
N GLY A 234 35.88 -4.70 -38.89
CA GLY A 234 35.81 -4.04 -37.60
C GLY A 234 35.59 -2.53 -37.71
N ALA A 235 35.01 -1.94 -36.68
CA ALA A 235 34.66 -0.52 -36.68
C ALA A 235 34.55 0.05 -35.26
N ARG A 236 34.67 1.38 -35.16
CA ARG A 236 34.27 2.14 -33.96
C ARG A 236 33.03 2.96 -34.28
N ILE A 237 31.88 2.53 -33.77
CA ILE A 237 30.57 3.10 -34.08
C ILE A 237 30.11 3.96 -32.90
N LYS A 238 29.66 5.19 -33.18
CA LYS A 238 29.00 6.05 -32.20
C LYS A 238 27.51 5.80 -32.24
N VAL A 239 26.90 5.56 -31.07
CA VAL A 239 25.48 5.26 -30.94
C VAL A 239 24.88 6.16 -29.86
N ASN A 240 23.71 6.70 -30.11
CA ASN A 240 22.94 7.44 -29.11
C ASN A 240 22.16 6.44 -28.26
N ALA A 241 22.78 5.94 -27.20
CA ALA A 241 22.11 5.07 -26.23
C ALA A 241 21.17 5.91 -25.33
N PRO A 242 20.22 5.27 -24.62
CA PRO A 242 19.27 5.98 -23.75
C PRO A 242 19.94 6.85 -22.67
N GLY A 243 21.08 6.39 -22.13
CA GLY A 243 21.86 7.12 -21.13
C GLY A 243 22.79 8.19 -21.72
N GLY A 244 22.87 8.32 -23.04
CA GLY A 244 23.75 9.26 -23.74
C GLY A 244 24.56 8.62 -24.88
N PRO A 245 25.39 9.41 -25.58
CA PRO A 245 26.21 8.90 -26.66
C PRO A 245 27.31 7.96 -26.15
N VAL A 246 27.39 6.77 -26.73
CA VAL A 246 28.41 5.77 -26.42
C VAL A 246 29.18 5.37 -27.68
N THR A 247 30.45 5.01 -27.53
CA THR A 247 31.26 4.46 -28.62
C THR A 247 31.41 2.96 -28.43
N MET A 248 31.09 2.20 -29.46
CA MET A 248 31.16 0.75 -29.49
C MET A 248 32.23 0.29 -30.46
N THR A 249 33.05 -0.67 -30.04
CA THR A 249 34.01 -1.33 -30.92
C THR A 249 33.38 -2.63 -31.43
N VAL A 250 33.14 -2.69 -32.74
CA VAL A 250 32.76 -3.90 -33.46
C VAL A 250 34.05 -4.61 -33.85
N PRO A 251 34.30 -5.83 -33.34
CA PRO A 251 35.47 -6.60 -33.73
C PRO A 251 35.39 -7.03 -35.20
N GLU A 252 36.54 -7.20 -35.83
CA GLU A 252 36.67 -7.83 -37.15
C GLU A 252 36.01 -9.21 -37.17
N GLY A 253 35.46 -9.59 -38.32
CA GLY A 253 34.76 -10.87 -38.50
C GLY A 253 33.50 -11.03 -37.64
N SER A 254 32.84 -9.94 -37.26
CA SER A 254 31.59 -10.01 -36.50
C SER A 254 30.41 -10.40 -37.37
N SER A 255 29.54 -11.27 -36.87
CA SER A 255 28.31 -11.69 -37.54
C SER A 255 27.06 -11.26 -36.77
N SER A 256 25.91 -11.31 -37.44
CA SER A 256 24.61 -11.07 -36.82
C SER A 256 24.41 -12.00 -35.61
N GLY A 257 23.79 -11.48 -34.55
CA GLY A 257 23.56 -12.20 -33.29
C GLY A 257 24.71 -12.11 -32.28
N ARG A 258 25.92 -11.67 -32.69
CA ARG A 258 27.00 -11.38 -31.74
C ARG A 258 26.57 -10.26 -30.79
N ARG A 259 26.71 -10.49 -29.48
CA ARG A 259 26.34 -9.52 -28.44
C ARG A 259 27.56 -8.78 -27.91
N LEU A 260 27.53 -7.46 -27.98
CA LEU A 260 28.52 -6.56 -27.39
C LEU A 260 27.99 -6.02 -26.07
N ARG A 261 28.76 -6.13 -24.99
CA ARG A 261 28.37 -5.63 -23.67
C ARG A 261 29.15 -4.37 -23.30
N LEU A 262 28.44 -3.30 -22.96
CA LEU A 262 28.99 -2.12 -22.32
C LEU A 262 28.60 -2.14 -20.84
N ARG A 263 29.60 -2.31 -19.98
CA ARG A 263 29.40 -2.39 -18.54
C ARG A 263 28.94 -1.06 -17.96
N GLY A 264 27.93 -1.11 -17.10
CA GLY A 264 27.42 0.07 -16.38
C GLY A 264 26.71 1.11 -17.26
N GLN A 265 26.34 0.75 -18.49
CA GLN A 265 25.62 1.63 -19.42
C GLN A 265 24.11 1.30 -19.51
N GLY A 266 23.59 0.48 -18.60
CA GLY A 266 22.15 0.19 -18.45
C GLY A 266 21.45 1.18 -17.51
N LEU A 267 20.37 0.73 -16.84
CA LEU A 267 19.70 1.52 -15.80
C LEU A 267 20.65 1.71 -14.60
N PRO A 268 20.83 2.94 -14.09
CA PRO A 268 21.61 3.20 -12.89
C PRO A 268 21.08 2.43 -11.66
N ASP A 269 21.95 2.18 -10.68
CA ASP A 269 21.52 1.71 -9.36
C ASP A 269 22.31 2.46 -8.29
N PRO A 270 21.77 3.54 -7.70
CA PRO A 270 22.48 4.31 -6.69
C PRO A 270 22.87 3.51 -5.43
N LYS A 271 22.21 2.38 -5.18
CA LYS A 271 22.42 1.53 -3.99
C LYS A 271 23.16 0.23 -4.32
N GLY A 272 23.51 0.01 -5.59
CA GLY A 272 23.98 -1.28 -6.07
C GLY A 272 24.84 -1.15 -7.31
N GLN A 273 24.80 -2.20 -8.14
CA GLN A 273 25.52 -2.21 -9.41
C GLN A 273 24.59 -1.74 -10.53
N PRO A 274 25.03 -0.81 -11.39
CA PRO A 274 24.24 -0.41 -12.55
C PRO A 274 24.07 -1.58 -13.51
N GLY A 275 22.97 -1.53 -14.27
CA GLY A 275 22.76 -2.44 -15.38
C GLY A 275 23.77 -2.24 -16.52
N ASN A 276 23.73 -3.13 -17.48
CA ASN A 276 24.59 -3.11 -18.66
C ASN A 276 23.78 -2.78 -19.92
N LEU A 277 24.47 -2.29 -20.93
CA LEU A 277 23.92 -2.15 -22.28
C LEU A 277 24.43 -3.31 -23.14
N TYR A 278 23.51 -4.03 -23.76
CA TYR A 278 23.78 -5.12 -24.69
C TYR A 278 23.33 -4.72 -26.09
N ALA A 279 24.29 -4.65 -27.00
CA ALA A 279 24.04 -4.43 -28.41
C ALA A 279 24.15 -5.76 -29.15
N GLU A 280 23.06 -6.20 -29.77
CA GLU A 280 23.08 -7.36 -30.64
C GLU A 280 23.33 -6.92 -32.07
N ILE A 281 24.43 -7.36 -32.66
CA ILE A 281 24.82 -6.99 -34.01
C ILE A 281 23.77 -7.50 -35.00
N ARG A 282 23.34 -6.62 -35.91
CA ARG A 282 22.55 -6.98 -37.10
C ARG A 282 23.24 -6.42 -38.33
N VAL A 283 23.79 -7.31 -39.16
CA VAL A 283 24.39 -6.91 -40.44
C VAL A 283 23.28 -6.53 -41.41
N MET A 284 23.28 -5.27 -41.83
CA MET A 284 22.27 -4.67 -42.71
C MET A 284 22.83 -4.48 -44.11
N VAL A 285 22.14 -5.01 -45.12
CA VAL A 285 22.47 -4.76 -46.52
C VAL A 285 21.60 -3.60 -47.02
N PRO A 286 22.17 -2.57 -47.67
CA PRO A 286 21.38 -1.46 -48.20
C PRO A 286 20.39 -1.95 -49.27
N PRO A 287 19.13 -1.48 -49.27
CA PRO A 287 18.09 -1.97 -50.18
C PRO A 287 18.32 -1.60 -51.65
N ARG A 288 19.19 -0.62 -51.92
CA ARG A 288 19.58 -0.19 -53.25
C ARG A 288 21.10 0.00 -53.31
N LEU A 289 21.74 -0.62 -54.29
CA LEU A 289 23.18 -0.51 -54.55
C LEU A 289 23.42 0.41 -55.74
N SER A 290 24.44 1.26 -55.66
CA SER A 290 24.97 1.94 -56.84
C SER A 290 25.67 0.94 -57.77
N ASN A 291 25.87 1.32 -59.03
CA ASN A 291 26.56 0.47 -60.01
C ASN A 291 27.98 0.10 -59.54
N GLU A 292 28.69 1.04 -58.92
CA GLU A 292 30.03 0.82 -58.37
C GLU A 292 30.01 -0.17 -57.21
N VAL A 293 29.12 0.01 -56.23
CA VAL A 293 29.01 -0.89 -55.07
C VAL A 293 28.60 -2.29 -55.51
N ARG A 294 27.67 -2.41 -56.47
CA ARG A 294 27.29 -3.71 -57.06
C ARG A 294 28.50 -4.44 -57.64
N LYS A 295 29.31 -3.76 -58.44
CA LYS A 295 30.51 -4.34 -59.05
C LYS A 295 31.50 -4.86 -58.00
N ILE A 296 31.65 -4.14 -56.88
CA ILE A 296 32.51 -4.57 -55.76
C ILE A 296 31.96 -5.84 -55.10
N TYR A 297 30.65 -5.92 -54.87
CA TYR A 297 30.05 -7.13 -54.32
C TYR A 297 30.15 -8.34 -55.27
N GLU A 298 30.05 -8.12 -56.58
CA GLU A 298 30.26 -9.18 -57.58
C GLU A 298 31.71 -9.69 -57.55
N GLN A 299 32.69 -8.79 -57.43
CA GLN A 299 34.09 -9.17 -57.27
C GLN A 299 34.33 -9.94 -55.97
N LEU A 300 33.75 -9.48 -54.85
CA LEU A 300 33.83 -10.17 -53.56
C LEU A 300 33.22 -11.57 -53.64
N ALA A 301 32.05 -11.71 -54.28
CA ALA A 301 31.38 -13.00 -54.45
C ALA A 301 32.18 -13.99 -55.30
N ALA A 302 32.96 -13.50 -56.28
CA ALA A 302 33.79 -14.33 -57.14
C ALA A 302 35.06 -14.86 -56.44
N VAL A 303 35.59 -14.13 -55.44
CA VAL A 303 36.83 -14.50 -54.74
C VAL A 303 36.61 -15.11 -53.36
N SER A 304 35.41 -14.95 -52.78
CA SER A 304 35.12 -15.45 -51.43
C SER A 304 34.92 -16.97 -51.42
N ASP A 305 35.59 -17.63 -50.49
CA ASP A 305 35.48 -19.05 -50.17
C ASP A 305 34.53 -19.33 -48.97
N PHE A 306 33.84 -18.30 -48.47
CA PHE A 306 32.99 -18.41 -47.30
C PHE A 306 31.59 -18.92 -47.65
N HIS A 307 31.25 -20.13 -47.17
CA HIS A 307 29.96 -20.78 -47.41
C HIS A 307 29.16 -20.97 -46.10
N PRO A 308 28.37 -19.96 -45.67
CA PRO A 308 27.68 -19.99 -44.37
C PRO A 308 26.56 -21.05 -44.24
N ARG A 309 26.30 -21.84 -45.29
CA ARG A 309 25.28 -22.90 -45.33
C ARG A 309 25.86 -24.30 -45.52
N GLU A 310 27.18 -24.46 -45.46
CA GLU A 310 27.84 -25.74 -45.73
C GLU A 310 27.37 -26.87 -44.78
N GLY A 311 27.05 -26.54 -43.52
CA GLY A 311 26.49 -27.51 -42.56
C GLY A 311 24.97 -27.70 -42.62
N LEU A 312 24.27 -27.13 -43.62
CA LEU A 312 22.81 -27.22 -43.77
C LEU A 312 22.37 -27.97 -45.05
N LEU A 313 23.33 -28.39 -45.87
CA LEU A 313 23.12 -29.14 -47.11
C LEU A 313 23.61 -30.58 -46.91
#